data_AF-A0A0D6QKY7-F1
#
_entry.id   AF-A0A0D6QKY7-F1
#
_cell.length_a   1.000
_cell.length_b   1.000
_cell.length_c   1.000
_cell.angle_alpha   90.00
_cell.angle_beta   90.00
_cell.angle_gamma   90.00
#
_symmetry.space_group_name_H-M   'P 1'
#
loop_
_entity.id
_entity.type
_entity.pdbx_description
1 polymer ?
#
loop_
_entity_poly.entity_id
_entity_poly.type
_entity_poly.pdbx_seq_one_letter_code
_entity_poly.pdbx_strand_id
1 'polypeptide(L)' 'MVGADGKAELRGVTVEQAGDAEAVLSKGIAPGERVVIEGQLKLRPGAAVEVQGPREEGRKAPGT' A
#
# COMPACT_ATOMS: atom_id res chain seq x y z
N MET A 1 0.12 -4.50 -4.37
CA MET A 1 1.26 -4.40 -3.42
C MET A 1 2.56 -4.54 -4.20
N VAL A 2 3.71 -4.23 -3.59
CA VAL A 2 5.02 -4.37 -4.23
C VAL A 2 5.71 -5.62 -3.67
N GLY A 3 5.96 -6.59 -4.54
CA GLY A 3 6.72 -7.80 -4.22
C GLY A 3 8.19 -7.49 -3.93
N ALA A 4 8.88 -8.44 -3.31
CA ALA A 4 10.30 -8.30 -2.98
C ALA A 4 11.20 -8.13 -4.22
N ASP A 5 10.71 -8.55 -5.39
CA ASP A 5 11.34 -8.41 -6.70
C ASP A 5 11.09 -7.06 -7.38
N GLY A 6 10.42 -6.13 -6.68
CA GLY A 6 10.10 -4.80 -7.21
C GLY A 6 9.00 -4.82 -8.27
N LYS A 7 8.14 -5.84 -8.27
CA LYS A 7 6.99 -5.93 -9.18
C LYS A 7 5.67 -5.74 -8.45
N ALA A 8 4.66 -5.29 -9.18
CA ALA A 8 3.30 -5.19 -8.68
C ALA A 8 2.67 -6.58 -8.54
N GLU A 9 2.18 -6.89 -7.36
CA GLU A 9 1.41 -8.10 -7.08
C GLU A 9 -0.04 -7.75 -6.72
N LEU A 10 -0.98 -8.53 -7.25
CA LEU A 10 -2.39 -8.43 -6.91
C LEU A 10 -2.67 -9.34 -5.73
N ARG A 11 -3.03 -8.76 -4.59
CA ARG A 11 -3.39 -9.49 -3.37
C ARG A 11 -4.70 -8.93 -2.83
N GLY A 12 -5.60 -9.83 -2.45
CA GLY A 12 -6.82 -9.47 -1.75
C GLY A 12 -6.52 -9.06 -0.31
N VAL A 13 -7.13 -7.97 0.15
CA VAL A 13 -7.01 -7.46 1.52
C VAL A 13 -8.39 -7.26 2.14
N THR A 14 -8.48 -7.31 3.46
CA THR A 14 -9.71 -7.00 4.19
C THR A 14 -9.58 -5.61 4.79
N VAL A 15 -10.45 -4.70 4.33
CA VAL A 15 -10.56 -3.34 4.85
C VAL A 15 -11.55 -3.36 6.01
N GLU A 16 -11.15 -2.82 7.16
CA GLU A 16 -12.02 -2.68 8.33
C GLU A 16 -12.68 -1.30 8.34
N GLN A 17 -11.90 -0.25 8.06
CA GLN A 17 -12.39 1.13 7.94
C GLN A 17 -11.70 1.82 6.77
N ALA A 18 -12.44 2.66 6.03
CA ALA A 18 -11.88 3.54 5.00
C ALA A 18 -12.38 4.96 5.25
N GLY A 19 -11.47 5.92 5.33
CA GLY A 19 -11.74 7.35 5.38
C GLY A 19 -11.22 8.06 4.14
N ASP A 20 -11.32 9.40 4.13
CA ASP A 20 -10.94 10.22 2.98
C ASP A 20 -9.47 10.08 2.56
N ALA A 21 -8.54 9.96 3.53
CA ALA A 21 -7.10 9.92 3.27
C ALA A 21 -6.44 8.58 3.61
N GLU A 22 -7.10 7.74 4.42
CA GLU A 22 -6.48 6.58 5.05
C GLU A 22 -7.45 5.39 5.08
N ALA A 23 -6.90 4.18 4.99
CA ALA A 23 -7.67 2.94 5.13
C ALA A 23 -7.00 2.01 6.15
N VAL A 24 -7.80 1.51 7.08
CA VAL A 24 -7.40 0.54 8.10
C VAL A 24 -7.59 -0.87 7.53
N LEU A 25 -6.48 -1.59 7.37
CA LEU A 25 -6.45 -2.96 6.85
C LEU A 25 -6.37 -3.94 8.02
N SER A 26 -7.33 -4.87 8.10
CA SER A 26 -7.37 -5.90 9.15
C SER A 26 -6.66 -7.20 8.74
N LYS A 27 -6.61 -7.53 7.44
CA LYS A 27 -5.97 -8.74 6.91
C LYS A 27 -5.41 -8.52 5.51
N GLY A 28 -4.48 -9.40 5.12
CA GLY A 28 -3.92 -9.47 3.77
C GLY A 28 -2.64 -8.65 3.56
N ILE A 29 -2.13 -8.02 4.61
CA ILE A 29 -0.84 -7.33 4.62
C ILE A 29 -0.13 -7.51 5.95
N ALA A 30 1.19 -7.69 5.91
CA ALA A 30 2.06 -7.77 7.06
C ALA A 30 2.81 -6.44 7.30
N PRO A 31 3.21 -6.14 8.55
CA PRO A 31 4.06 -4.99 8.84
C PRO A 31 5.35 -5.00 8.00
N GLY A 32 5.68 -3.84 7.42
CA GLY A 32 6.86 -3.68 6.55
C GLY A 32 6.62 -4.03 5.07
N GLU A 33 5.47 -4.62 4.70
CA GLU A 33 5.09 -4.75 3.30
C GLU A 33 4.72 -3.39 2.70
N ARG A 34 5.01 -3.22 1.40
CA ARG A 34 4.75 -1.98 0.67
C ARG A 34 3.49 -2.11 -0.17
N VAL A 35 2.59 -1.13 -0.05
CA VAL A 35 1.38 -1.01 -0.85
C VAL A 35 1.55 0.03 -1.95
N VAL A 36 0.86 -0.20 -3.05
CA VAL A 36 0.74 0.81 -4.11
C VAL A 36 -0.44 1.70 -3.73
N ILE A 37 -0.18 3.00 -3.57
CA ILE A 37 -1.20 4.02 -3.24
C ILE A 37 -1.47 4.99 -4.40
N GLU A 38 -0.63 4.98 -5.44
CA GLU A 38 -0.77 5.81 -6.62
C GLU A 38 -0.52 5.01 -7.90
N GLY A 39 -1.17 5.41 -8.99
CA GLY A 39 -0.98 4.79 -10.30
C GLY A 39 -1.58 3.38 -10.46
N GLN A 40 -2.37 2.90 -9.50
CA GLN A 40 -2.93 1.54 -9.52
C GLN A 40 -3.72 1.19 -10.79
N LEU A 41 -4.40 2.16 -11.40
CA LEU A 41 -5.20 1.97 -12.62
C LEU A 41 -4.34 1.64 -13.86
N LYS A 42 -3.03 1.91 -13.81
CA LYS A 42 -2.08 1.66 -14.89
C LYS A 42 -1.34 0.33 -14.72
N LEU A 43 -1.44 -0.31 -13.56
CA LEU A 43 -0.69 -1.51 -13.24
C LEU A 43 -1.40 -2.77 -13.72
N ARG A 44 -0.59 -3.75 -14.11
CA ARG A 44 -0.99 -5.15 -14.31
C ARG A 44 -0.17 -6.03 -13.36
N PRO A 45 -0.66 -7.23 -13.00
CA PRO A 45 0.15 -8.18 -12.24
C PRO A 45 1.53 -8.41 -12.92
N GLY A 46 2.60 -8.34 -12.15
CA GLY A 46 3.99 -8.48 -12.63
C GLY A 46 4.60 -7.23 -13.27
N ALA A 47 3.89 -6.10 -13.32
CA ALA A 47 4.45 -4.85 -13.81
C ALA A 47 5.60 -4.37 -12.91
N ALA A 48 6.70 -3.91 -13.50
CA ALA A 48 7.78 -3.28 -12.74
C ALA A 48 7.26 -1.98 -12.10
N VAL A 49 7.63 -1.76 -10.84
CA VAL A 49 7.25 -0.55 -10.11
C VAL A 49 8.48 0.11 -9.52
N GLU A 50 8.47 1.44 -9.53
CA GLU A 50 9.47 2.24 -8.84
C GLU A 50 8.84 2.76 -7.55
N VAL A 51 9.48 2.46 -6.42
CA VAL A 51 9.03 2.97 -5.12
C VAL A 51 9.57 4.38 -4.97
N GLN A 52 8.69 5.37 -5.15
CA GLN A 52 9.01 6.74 -4.76
C GLN A 52 9.11 6.81 -3.23
N GLY A 53 10.04 7.64 -2.73
CA GLY A 53 10.34 7.76 -1.30
C GLY A 53 9.08 8.00 -0.45
N PRO A 54 9.15 7.70 0.86
CA PRO A 54 7.99 7.81 1.73
C PRO A 54 7.38 9.21 1.62
N ARG A 55 6.09 9.28 1.31
CA ARG A 55 5.32 10.52 1.46
C ARG A 55 5.36 10.86 2.95
N GLU A 56 6.09 11.92 3.32
CA GLU A 56 6.28 12.36 4.71
C GLU A 56 4.95 12.62 5.46
N GLU A 57 3.85 12.74 4.73
CA GLU A 57 2.52 13.08 5.23
C GLU A 57 1.81 11.96 6.03
N GLY A 58 2.32 10.72 5.99
CA GLY A 58 1.75 9.58 6.74
C GLY A 58 2.30 9.38 8.16
N ARG A 59 3.30 10.18 8.60
CA ARG A 59 3.86 10.08 9.96
C ARG A 59 3.13 11.03 10.92
N LYS A 60 1.83 10.83 11.11
CA LYS A 60 1.17 11.29 12.34
C LYS A 60 0.59 10.09 13.05
N ALA A 61 1.42 9.48 13.91
CA ALA A 61 0.91 8.57 14.92
C ALA A 61 -0.15 9.33 15.75
N PRO A 62 -1.32 8.74 16.04
CA PRO A 62 -2.28 9.34 16.95
C PRO A 62 -1.61 9.45 18.33
N GLY A 63 -1.42 10.69 18.78
CA GLY A 63 -0.99 10.99 20.13
C GLY A 63 -2.11 10.63 21.11
N THR A 64 -1.71 9.96 22.19
CA THR A 64 -2.49 9.60 23.37
C THR A 64 -3.19 10.79 24.02
#